data_AF-A0A931S3H5-F1
#
_entry.id   AF-A0A931S3H5-F1
#
_cell.length_a   1.000
_cell.length_b   1.000
_cell.length_c   1.000
_cell.angle_alpha   90.00
_cell.angle_beta   90.00
_cell.angle_gamma   90.00
#
_symmetry.space_group_name_H-M   'P 1'
#
loop_
_entity.id
_entity.type
_entity.pdbx_description
1 polymer ?
#
loop_
_entity_poly.entity_id
_entity_poly.type
_entity_poly.pdbx_seq_one_letter_code
_entity_poly.pdbx_strand_id
1 'polypeptide(L)'
;MNNNSYHKADVARLAGVSRAAVTKWFREVNREGWVNVESRTLFQLASGLGVPVESLVKPVADLAPYQTEFLWDRLYPSMEGFVQALVQKRPPALARLVQQIGFYESSRVVGKKVIALFDRYKKFIQPIRRKQLEVLWPLYASKR
;
A
#
# COMPACT_ATOMS: atom_id res chain seq x y z
N MET A 1 1.31 -20.35 -0.29
CA MET A 1 1.93 -19.47 -1.31
C MET A 1 2.62 -18.33 -0.57
N ASN A 2 3.89 -18.06 -0.88
CA ASN A 2 4.85 -17.39 0.01
C ASN A 2 4.51 -15.92 0.32
N ASN A 3 4.43 -15.63 1.63
CA ASN A 3 4.29 -14.32 2.26
C ASN A 3 5.60 -13.51 2.14
N ASN A 4 5.76 -12.66 1.13
CA ASN A 4 6.86 -11.69 1.10
C ASN A 4 6.34 -10.26 0.92
N SER A 5 6.29 -9.52 2.02
CA SER A 5 6.44 -8.06 2.02
C SER A 5 7.93 -7.79 1.80
N TYR A 6 8.37 -7.57 0.55
CA TYR A 6 9.78 -7.43 0.25
C TYR A 6 10.34 -6.15 0.88
N HIS A 7 11.02 -6.27 2.02
CA HIS A 7 11.83 -5.20 2.54
C HIS A 7 12.97 -4.93 1.54
N LYS A 8 13.56 -3.72 1.55
CA LYS A 8 14.73 -3.39 0.68
C LYS A 8 15.85 -4.43 0.76
N ALA A 9 15.96 -5.11 1.91
CA ALA A 9 16.85 -6.25 2.12
C ALA A 9 16.52 -7.46 1.25
N ASP A 10 15.25 -7.80 1.08
CA ASP A 10 14.81 -8.93 0.27
C ASP A 10 14.96 -8.61 -1.22
N VAL A 11 14.62 -7.39 -1.63
CA VAL A 11 14.86 -6.93 -3.01
C VAL A 11 16.35 -7.02 -3.35
N ALA A 12 17.22 -6.57 -2.44
CA ALA A 12 18.67 -6.67 -2.62
C ALA A 12 19.13 -8.12 -2.77
N ARG A 13 18.62 -9.02 -1.91
CA ARG A 13 18.93 -10.45 -1.95
C ARG A 13 18.46 -11.11 -3.25
N LEU A 14 17.25 -10.82 -3.72
CA LEU A 14 16.70 -11.39 -4.94
C LEU A 14 17.39 -10.85 -6.20
N ALA A 15 17.71 -9.56 -6.22
CA ALA A 15 18.38 -8.91 -7.33
C ALA A 15 19.90 -9.16 -7.37
N GLY A 16 20.48 -9.83 -6.35
CA GLY A 16 21.92 -10.08 -6.29
C GLY A 16 22.77 -8.81 -6.10
N VAL A 17 22.20 -7.75 -5.51
CA VAL A 17 22.87 -6.45 -5.33
C VAL A 17 22.93 -6.03 -3.86
N SER A 18 23.67 -4.96 -3.58
CA SER A 18 23.74 -4.39 -2.23
C SER A 18 22.44 -3.66 -1.86
N ARG A 19 22.15 -3.58 -0.55
CA ARG A 19 21.03 -2.76 -0.02
C ARG A 19 21.19 -1.28 -0.35
N ALA A 20 22.43 -0.81 -0.51
CA ALA A 20 22.74 0.56 -0.91
C ALA A 20 22.31 0.82 -2.35
N ALA A 21 22.56 -0.12 -3.28
CA ALA A 21 22.10 -0.03 -4.66
C ALA A 21 20.56 0.04 -4.73
N VAL A 22 19.85 -0.82 -4.00
CA VAL A 22 18.38 -0.76 -3.90
C VAL A 22 17.93 0.58 -3.30
N THR A 23 18.60 1.09 -2.27
CA THR A 23 18.25 2.39 -1.68
C THR A 23 18.43 3.53 -2.67
N LYS A 24 19.47 3.48 -3.50
CA LYS A 24 19.70 4.42 -4.60
C LYS A 24 18.57 4.36 -5.62
N TRP A 25 18.15 3.17 -6.06
CA TRP A 25 17.03 3.01 -6.98
C TRP A 25 15.75 3.66 -6.45
N PHE A 26 15.36 3.37 -5.21
CA PHE A 26 14.16 3.96 -4.61
C PHE A 26 14.26 5.49 -4.45
N ARG A 27 15.48 6.05 -4.33
CA ARG A 27 15.69 7.50 -4.29
C ARG A 27 15.59 8.13 -5.68
N GLU A 28 16.15 7.48 -6.69
CA GLU A 28 16.14 7.94 -8.09
C GLU A 28 14.75 7.87 -8.71
N VAL A 29 13.97 6.80 -8.48
CA VAL A 29 12.54 6.73 -8.89
C VAL A 29 11.77 7.95 -8.39
N ASN A 30 11.97 8.35 -7.13
CA ASN A 30 11.25 9.48 -6.54
C ASN A 30 11.66 10.86 -7.14
N ARG A 31 12.78 10.94 -7.86
CA ARG A 31 13.26 12.19 -8.48
C ARG A 31 13.00 12.24 -9.97
N GLU A 32 13.30 11.16 -10.67
CA GLU A 32 13.37 11.14 -12.14
C GLU A 32 12.31 10.23 -12.75
N GLY A 33 11.66 9.36 -11.98
CA GLY A 33 10.68 8.38 -12.47
C GLY A 33 11.30 7.16 -13.15
N TRP A 34 12.63 7.14 -13.33
CA TRP A 34 13.38 6.05 -13.97
C TRP A 34 14.63 5.73 -13.15
N VAL A 35 15.15 4.51 -13.32
CA VAL A 35 16.39 4.05 -12.70
C VAL A 35 17.18 3.22 -13.70
N ASN A 36 18.47 3.49 -13.81
CA ASN A 36 19.37 2.63 -14.57
C ASN A 36 19.74 1.39 -13.75
N VAL A 37 19.30 0.23 -14.21
CA VAL A 37 19.58 -1.08 -13.61
C VAL A 37 20.22 -1.96 -14.68
N GLU A 38 21.28 -2.69 -14.31
CA GLU A 38 21.90 -3.66 -15.21
C GLU A 38 20.92 -4.77 -15.60
N SER A 39 20.92 -5.19 -16.87
CA SER A 39 20.01 -6.24 -17.35
C SER A 39 20.13 -7.53 -16.53
N ARG A 40 21.35 -7.94 -16.14
CA ARG A 40 21.60 -9.11 -15.29
C ARG A 40 20.84 -9.03 -13.96
N THR A 41 20.87 -7.86 -13.33
CA THR A 41 20.19 -7.59 -12.07
C THR A 41 18.66 -7.71 -12.23
N LEU A 42 18.14 -7.24 -13.35
CA LEU A 42 16.72 -7.26 -13.68
C LEU A 42 16.23 -8.71 -13.91
N PHE A 43 17.01 -9.53 -14.63
CA PHE A 43 16.73 -10.97 -14.80
C PHE A 43 16.78 -11.74 -13.47
N GLN A 44 17.76 -11.46 -12.61
CA GLN A 44 17.88 -12.08 -11.28
C GLN A 44 16.67 -11.73 -10.41
N LEU A 45 16.27 -10.45 -10.40
CA LEU A 45 15.09 -10.00 -9.67
C LEU A 45 13.80 -10.65 -10.20
N ALA A 46 13.62 -10.70 -11.52
CA ALA A 46 12.46 -11.34 -12.15
C ALA A 46 12.33 -12.81 -11.75
N SER A 47 13.44 -13.56 -11.86
CA SER A 47 13.53 -14.96 -11.43
C SER A 47 13.23 -15.11 -9.94
N GLY A 48 13.81 -14.26 -9.09
CA GLY A 48 13.59 -14.29 -7.65
C GLY A 48 12.16 -13.93 -7.21
N LEU A 49 11.45 -13.16 -8.02
CA LEU A 49 10.05 -12.80 -7.80
C LEU A 49 9.08 -13.79 -8.47
N GLY A 50 9.55 -14.66 -9.35
CA GLY A 50 8.71 -15.56 -10.13
C GLY A 50 7.81 -14.83 -11.12
N VAL A 51 8.28 -13.71 -11.68
CA VAL A 51 7.55 -12.93 -12.69
C VAL A 51 8.35 -12.84 -14.00
N PRO A 52 7.68 -12.71 -15.16
CA PRO A 52 8.37 -12.44 -16.43
C PRO A 52 9.15 -11.12 -16.37
N VAL A 53 10.33 -11.07 -16.97
CA VAL A 53 11.21 -9.88 -16.95
C VAL A 53 10.53 -8.67 -17.60
N GLU A 54 9.66 -8.93 -18.58
CA GLU A 54 8.84 -7.94 -19.29
C GLU A 54 7.92 -7.19 -18.33
N SER A 55 7.53 -7.82 -17.21
CA SER A 55 6.69 -7.19 -16.18
C SER A 55 7.43 -6.13 -15.39
N LEU A 56 8.77 -6.22 -15.27
CA LEU A 56 9.61 -5.28 -14.53
C LEU A 56 10.02 -4.05 -15.35
N VAL A 57 9.93 -4.12 -16.67
CA VAL A 57 10.25 -3.00 -17.59
C VAL A 57 9.01 -2.23 -18.05
N LYS A 58 7.81 -2.70 -17.68
CA LYS A 58 6.57 -1.98 -17.99
C LYS A 58 6.53 -0.65 -17.25
N PRO A 59 6.05 0.43 -17.90
CA PRO A 59 5.69 1.66 -17.23
C PRO A 59 4.78 1.38 -16.04
N VAL A 60 4.99 2.09 -14.92
CA VAL A 60 4.14 1.93 -13.72
C VAL A 60 2.66 2.19 -14.03
N ALA A 61 2.35 3.07 -14.99
CA ALA A 61 0.99 3.33 -15.45
C ALA A 61 0.29 2.07 -15.98
N ASP A 62 1.02 1.16 -16.64
CA ASP A 62 0.48 -0.09 -17.16
C ASP A 62 0.24 -1.14 -16.06
N LEU A 63 0.80 -0.90 -14.87
CA LEU A 63 0.59 -1.72 -13.69
C LEU A 63 -0.60 -1.25 -12.84
N ALA A 64 -1.24 -0.13 -13.19
CA ALA A 64 -2.40 0.41 -12.47
C ALA A 64 -3.55 -0.61 -12.27
N PRO A 65 -3.88 -1.51 -13.22
CA PRO A 65 -4.90 -2.54 -13.00
C PRO A 65 -4.52 -3.56 -11.90
N TYR A 66 -3.24 -3.72 -11.62
CA TYR A 66 -2.71 -4.66 -10.62
C TYR A 66 -2.48 -3.99 -9.25
N GLN A 67 -2.60 -2.66 -9.17
CA GLN A 67 -2.51 -1.90 -7.92
C GLN A 67 -3.91 -1.68 -7.35
N THR A 68 -4.42 -2.64 -6.57
CA THR A 68 -5.58 -2.34 -5.73
C THR A 68 -5.10 -1.47 -4.56
N GLU A 69 -5.45 -0.18 -4.55
CA GLU A 69 -5.14 0.80 -3.49
C GLU A 69 -5.48 0.31 -2.07
N PHE A 70 -6.34 -0.70 -1.95
CA PHE A 70 -6.73 -1.28 -0.67
C PHE A 70 -5.90 -2.50 -0.25
N LEU A 71 -5.22 -3.21 -1.16
CA LEU A 71 -4.51 -4.47 -0.89
C LEU A 71 -2.98 -4.38 -0.96
N TRP A 72 -2.41 -3.18 -1.00
CA TRP A 72 -0.95 -2.99 -1.17
C TRP A 72 -0.08 -3.60 -0.06
N ASP A 73 -0.62 -3.84 1.14
CA ASP A 73 0.08 -4.48 2.25
C ASP A 73 -0.24 -5.98 2.38
N ARG A 74 -1.05 -6.53 1.47
CA ARG A 74 -1.56 -7.92 1.51
C ARG A 74 -2.22 -8.31 2.84
N LEU A 75 -2.66 -7.35 3.66
CA LEU A 75 -3.42 -7.64 4.88
C LEU A 75 -4.73 -8.38 4.57
N TYR A 76 -5.23 -8.18 3.35
CA TYR A 76 -6.34 -8.91 2.79
C TYR A 76 -5.88 -9.61 1.50
N PRO A 77 -6.21 -10.89 1.33
CA PRO A 77 -5.77 -11.68 0.18
C PRO A 77 -6.48 -11.28 -1.12
N SER A 78 -7.65 -10.66 -1.02
CA SER A 78 -8.46 -10.20 -2.15
C SER A 78 -9.36 -9.03 -1.76
N MET A 79 -9.99 -8.40 -2.75
CA MET A 79 -10.93 -7.31 -2.50
C MET A 79 -12.18 -7.82 -1.76
N GLU A 80 -12.65 -9.02 -2.06
CA GLU A 80 -13.75 -9.67 -1.35
C GLU A 80 -13.41 -9.85 0.14
N GLY A 81 -12.18 -10.31 0.43
CA GLY A 81 -11.69 -10.44 1.81
C GLY A 81 -11.63 -9.10 2.53
N PHE A 82 -11.22 -8.04 1.84
CA PHE A 82 -11.23 -6.68 2.38
C PHE A 82 -12.66 -6.19 2.65
N VAL A 83 -13.60 -6.39 1.72
CA VAL A 83 -15.00 -5.99 1.87
C VAL A 83 -15.67 -6.76 3.01
N GLN A 84 -15.44 -8.07 3.14
CA GLN A 84 -15.94 -8.85 4.28
C GLN A 84 -15.42 -8.28 5.61
N ALA A 85 -14.14 -7.89 5.68
CA ALA A 85 -13.57 -7.27 6.87
C ALA A 85 -14.18 -5.90 7.18
N LEU A 86 -14.55 -5.11 6.17
CA LEU A 86 -15.28 -3.84 6.32
C LEU A 86 -16.70 -4.04 6.86
N VAL A 87 -17.44 -5.02 6.33
CA VAL A 87 -18.78 -5.38 6.82
C VAL A 87 -18.72 -5.78 8.29
N GLN A 88 -17.69 -6.54 8.68
CA GLN A 88 -17.42 -6.93 10.06
C GLN A 88 -16.83 -5.80 10.92
N LYS A 89 -16.60 -4.60 10.35
CA LYS A 89 -16.05 -3.43 11.04
C LYS A 89 -14.71 -3.71 11.72
N ARG A 90 -13.88 -4.55 11.11
CA ARG A 90 -12.54 -4.85 11.63
C ARG A 90 -11.71 -3.55 11.63
N PRO A 91 -11.08 -3.17 12.76
CA PRO A 91 -10.34 -1.91 12.86
C PRO A 91 -9.29 -1.70 11.75
N PRO A 92 -8.47 -2.70 11.38
CA PRO A 92 -7.50 -2.50 10.30
C PRO A 92 -8.14 -2.24 8.93
N ALA A 93 -9.31 -2.79 8.66
CA ALA A 93 -10.03 -2.58 7.40
C ALA A 93 -10.58 -1.15 7.32
N LEU A 94 -11.21 -0.69 8.41
CA LEU A 94 -11.70 0.69 8.52
C LEU A 94 -10.57 1.70 8.41
N ALA A 95 -9.44 1.43 9.05
CA ALA A 95 -8.24 2.25 8.95
C ALA A 95 -7.72 2.32 7.51
N ARG A 96 -7.67 1.18 6.80
CA ARG A 96 -7.24 1.12 5.40
C ARG A 96 -8.17 1.94 4.50
N LEU A 97 -9.48 1.75 4.61
CA LEU A 97 -10.46 2.50 3.84
C LEU A 97 -10.27 4.01 4.05
N VAL A 98 -10.28 4.46 5.30
CA VAL A 98 -10.18 5.88 5.65
C VAL A 98 -8.83 6.48 5.28
N GLN A 99 -7.75 5.69 5.37
CA GLN A 99 -6.43 6.13 4.95
C GLN A 99 -6.40 6.47 3.45
N GLN A 100 -6.99 5.61 2.61
CA GLN A 100 -6.98 5.76 1.15
C GLN A 100 -7.96 6.85 0.70
N ILE A 101 -9.24 6.73 1.05
CA ILE A 101 -10.31 7.57 0.48
C ILE A 101 -10.85 8.66 1.42
N GLY A 102 -10.34 8.74 2.66
CA GLY A 102 -10.73 9.76 3.63
C GLY A 102 -12.10 9.50 4.29
N PHE A 103 -12.50 10.37 5.23
CA PHE A 103 -13.74 10.18 6.01
C PHE A 103 -15.01 10.31 5.18
N TYR A 104 -15.09 11.27 4.26
CA TYR A 104 -16.29 11.55 3.48
C TYR A 104 -16.71 10.33 2.66
N GLU A 105 -15.83 9.84 1.78
CA GLU A 105 -16.14 8.67 0.96
C GLU A 105 -16.28 7.40 1.81
N SER A 106 -15.43 7.21 2.84
CA SER A 106 -15.57 6.06 3.74
C SER A 106 -16.95 6.01 4.41
N SER A 107 -17.51 7.17 4.78
CA SER A 107 -18.84 7.24 5.40
C SER A 107 -19.98 6.88 4.44
N ARG A 108 -19.77 7.03 3.13
CA ARG A 108 -20.72 6.58 2.10
C ARG A 108 -20.64 5.07 1.88
N VAL A 109 -19.45 4.50 1.98
CA VAL A 109 -19.22 3.05 1.77
C VAL A 109 -19.70 2.22 2.96
N VAL A 110 -19.28 2.55 4.19
CA VAL A 110 -19.55 1.72 5.40
C VAL A 110 -20.47 2.41 6.42
N GLY A 111 -20.97 3.59 6.09
CA GLY A 111 -21.84 4.40 6.95
C GLY A 111 -21.10 5.28 7.95
N LYS A 112 -21.84 6.23 8.57
CA LYS A 112 -21.34 7.19 9.58
C LYS A 112 -20.70 6.55 10.82
N LYS A 113 -20.88 5.23 11.03
CA LYS A 113 -20.23 4.49 12.13
C LYS A 113 -18.70 4.48 12.00
N VAL A 114 -18.16 4.61 10.78
CA VAL A 114 -16.70 4.71 10.59
C VAL A 114 -16.11 5.92 11.33
N ILE A 115 -16.79 7.07 11.30
CA ILE A 115 -16.34 8.28 12.01
C ILE A 115 -16.40 8.07 13.53
N ALA A 116 -17.43 7.37 14.04
CA ALA A 116 -17.55 7.04 15.48
C ALA A 116 -16.37 6.24 16.01
N LEU A 117 -15.92 5.30 15.19
CA LEU A 117 -14.96 4.28 15.60
C LEU A 117 -13.52 4.75 15.40
N PHE A 118 -13.30 5.99 14.97
CA PHE A 118 -11.99 6.49 14.59
C PHE A 118 -10.95 6.30 15.69
N ASP A 119 -11.25 6.63 16.95
CA ASP A 119 -10.34 6.39 18.07
C ASP A 119 -9.90 4.93 18.22
N ARG A 120 -10.77 3.98 17.86
CA ARG A 120 -10.46 2.55 17.97
C ARG A 120 -9.50 2.06 16.88
N TYR A 121 -9.54 2.66 15.68
CA TYR A 121 -8.75 2.20 14.55
C TYR A 121 -7.65 3.15 14.09
N LYS A 122 -7.60 4.40 14.54
CA LYS A 122 -6.60 5.38 14.10
C LYS A 122 -5.16 4.89 14.30
N LYS A 123 -4.93 4.02 15.30
CA LYS A 123 -3.64 3.37 15.56
C LYS A 123 -3.08 2.51 14.41
N PHE A 124 -3.93 2.09 13.47
CA PHE A 124 -3.53 1.32 12.29
C PHE A 124 -3.25 2.20 11.06
N ILE A 125 -3.52 3.50 11.13
CA ILE A 125 -3.24 4.45 10.05
C ILE A 125 -1.79 4.93 10.13
N GLN A 126 -1.15 5.11 8.99
CA GLN A 126 0.21 5.66 8.90
C GLN A 126 0.34 6.99 9.67
N PRO A 127 1.45 7.24 10.41
CA PRO A 127 1.55 8.37 11.34
C PRO A 127 1.24 9.74 10.73
N ILE A 128 1.76 10.03 9.53
CA ILE A 128 1.54 11.31 8.84
C ILE A 128 0.06 11.47 8.50
N ARG A 129 -0.55 10.46 7.88
CA ARG A 129 -1.96 10.47 7.49
C ARG A 129 -2.89 10.49 8.70
N ARG A 130 -2.52 9.83 9.80
CA ARG A 130 -3.26 9.84 11.07
C ARG A 130 -3.37 11.26 11.61
N LYS A 131 -2.26 12.00 11.70
CA LYS A 131 -2.25 13.39 12.17
C LYS A 131 -3.18 14.27 11.34
N GLN A 132 -3.16 14.13 10.02
CA GLN A 132 -4.07 14.86 9.12
C GLN A 132 -5.54 14.54 9.44
N LEU A 133 -5.87 13.24 9.60
CA LEU A 133 -7.23 12.81 9.89
C LEU A 133 -7.67 13.22 11.30
N GLU A 134 -6.78 13.24 12.29
CA GLU A 134 -7.09 13.72 13.64
C GLU A 134 -7.49 15.20 13.65
N VAL A 135 -6.85 16.03 12.81
CA VAL A 135 -7.26 17.43 12.63
C VAL A 135 -8.64 17.55 11.98
N LEU A 136 -8.95 16.69 11.00
CA LEU A 136 -10.23 16.72 10.30
C LEU A 136 -11.37 16.09 11.10
N TRP A 137 -11.07 15.13 11.98
CA TRP A 137 -12.06 14.30 12.65
C TRP A 137 -13.15 15.09 13.40
N PRO A 138 -12.84 16.16 14.15
CA PRO A 138 -13.86 16.98 14.82
C PRO A 138 -14.92 17.55 13.86
N LEU A 139 -14.55 17.91 12.62
CA LEU A 139 -15.46 18.45 11.61
C LEU A 139 -16.49 17.43 11.12
N TYR A 140 -16.14 16.15 11.18
CA TYR A 140 -17.01 15.04 10.80
C TYR A 140 -17.79 14.48 11.99
N ALA A 141 -17.19 14.51 13.18
CA ALA A 141 -17.84 14.08 14.42
C ALA A 141 -18.98 15.01 14.83
N SER A 142 -18.86 16.32 14.55
CA SER A 142 -19.87 17.33 14.86
C SER A 142 -21.10 17.30 13.95
N LYS A 143 -21.01 16.74 12.73
CA LYS A 143 -22.13 16.58 11.79
C LYS A 143 -23.01 15.36 12.07
N ARG A 144 -23.08 14.94 13.33
CA ARG A 144 -23.87 13.78 13.78
C ARG A 144 -25.30 14.14 14.08
#